data_AF-A0A1B2E3M4-F1
#
_entry.id   AF-A0A1B2E3M4-F1
#
_cell.length_a   1.000
_cell.length_b   1.000
_cell.length_c   1.000
_cell.angle_alpha   90.00
_cell.angle_beta   90.00
_cell.angle_gamma   90.00
#
_symmetry.space_group_name_H-M   'P 1'
#
loop_
_entity.id
_entity.type
_entity.pdbx_description
1 polymer ?
#
loop_
_entity_poly.entity_id
_entity_poly.type
_entity_poly.pdbx_seq_one_letter_code
_entity_poly.pdbx_strand_id
1 'polypeptide(L)'
;MSNKPDRVTFQKRLDEMVTTLRRDILTSVRPPGDYLPSELALAEQYMLSKKSVRKGLELLVEEGLITKEPRVGNRINAPAPVPRVSLKLGCYPSLEDEIDLKGLLEQFHASYPHISVDTVTLPYTNYPEAIQGYLENGWVDVLSLNTWNFREMLEHGELDRFLPQDPDPEAYSFLEDYLGQDGRLYARPITFSPVVLCYNKTLFRKWGMPEPDSSWSWKQLAETASHIRREHRLFGFYAHIASTNRFPILLLQKHFRFAQEQGGYRYDDPQLWQSLGMFRDIIYGQGLSASFLSESDGDAEKLFLQQKTAMVMTTYYGLKMLKQADFEYDLAPLPYEHSAKTLLLVTGLAVNRQSKQKEAAGLLVDFLSSAAAQLHIRKQTLSIPARKSSAEWEGPETMYRPSRFNLYREIVPTYSSYADLGITMEELHRLRQELKLFWANMEQAEDTAARLASRLGVKS
;
A
#
# COMPACT_ATOMS: atom_id res chain seq x y z
N MET A 1 -5.93 36.44 28.13
CA MET A 1 -5.65 35.91 26.78
C MET A 1 -6.56 34.70 26.56
N SER A 2 -7.52 34.80 25.65
CA SER A 2 -8.60 33.81 25.50
C SER A 2 -8.12 32.62 24.67
N ASN A 3 -7.81 31.49 25.34
CA ASN A 3 -7.58 30.18 24.73
C ASN A 3 -8.90 29.65 24.10
N LYS A 4 -9.26 30.13 22.91
CA LYS A 4 -10.33 29.49 22.13
C LYS A 4 -9.71 28.33 21.35
N PRO A 5 -10.20 27.08 21.53
CA PRO A 5 -9.69 25.93 20.78
C PRO A 5 -9.95 26.11 19.28
N ASP A 6 -9.00 25.67 18.46
CA ASP A 6 -9.06 25.74 17.01
C ASP A 6 -10.24 24.91 16.46
N ARG A 7 -10.84 25.37 15.36
CA ARG A 7 -12.09 24.87 14.76
C ARG A 7 -12.01 23.37 14.43
N VAL A 8 -10.83 22.89 14.05
CA VAL A 8 -10.54 21.48 13.77
C VAL A 8 -10.62 20.62 15.05
N THR A 9 -10.09 21.12 16.17
CA THR A 9 -10.12 20.42 17.47
C THR A 9 -11.55 20.29 17.99
N PHE A 10 -12.37 21.31 17.73
CA PHE A 10 -13.78 21.32 18.13
C PHE A 10 -14.63 20.29 17.35
N GLN A 11 -14.45 20.20 16.03
CA GLN A 11 -15.20 19.24 15.22
C GLN A 11 -14.87 17.80 15.65
N LYS A 12 -13.59 17.50 15.87
CA LYS A 12 -13.14 16.19 16.35
C LYS A 12 -13.78 15.77 17.68
N ARG A 13 -13.92 16.70 18.64
CA ARG A 13 -14.57 16.44 19.93
C ARG A 13 -16.08 16.21 19.81
N LEU A 14 -16.73 16.91 18.88
CA LEU A 14 -18.15 16.69 18.58
C LEU A 14 -18.35 15.29 17.98
N ASP A 15 -17.51 14.91 17.02
CA ASP A 15 -17.58 13.60 16.38
C ASP A 15 -17.27 12.47 17.39
N GLU A 16 -16.30 12.68 18.29
CA GLU A 16 -15.99 11.76 19.39
C GLU A 16 -17.16 11.58 20.35
N MET A 17 -17.83 12.68 20.75
CA MET A 17 -19.02 12.63 21.60
C MET A 17 -20.13 11.81 20.93
N VAL A 18 -20.49 12.15 19.69
CA VAL A 18 -21.57 11.49 18.96
C VAL A 18 -21.26 10.01 18.76
N THR A 19 -20.04 9.67 18.35
CA THR A 19 -19.62 8.28 18.12
C THR A 19 -19.63 7.47 19.41
N THR A 20 -19.15 8.03 20.52
CA THR A 20 -19.16 7.37 21.83
C THR A 20 -20.59 7.09 22.30
N LEU A 21 -21.46 8.10 22.28
CA LEU A 21 -22.85 7.95 22.69
C LEU A 21 -23.60 6.95 21.80
N ARG A 22 -23.38 7.00 20.48
CA ARG A 22 -23.93 6.03 19.53
C ARG A 22 -23.50 4.61 19.87
N ARG A 23 -22.20 4.38 20.06
CA ARG A 23 -21.64 3.07 20.44
C ARG A 23 -22.24 2.58 21.76
N ASP A 24 -22.29 3.42 22.79
CA ASP A 24 -22.80 3.04 24.11
C ASP A 24 -24.28 2.61 24.06
N ILE A 25 -25.10 3.29 23.25
CA ILE A 25 -26.50 2.93 23.01
C ILE A 25 -26.59 1.58 22.26
N LEU A 26 -25.85 1.44 21.15
CA LEU A 26 -25.92 0.23 20.30
C LEU A 26 -25.35 -1.02 20.98
N THR A 27 -24.37 -0.85 21.87
CA THR A 27 -23.76 -1.95 22.64
C THR A 27 -24.49 -2.26 23.94
N SER A 28 -25.61 -1.59 24.22
CA SER A 28 -26.40 -1.71 25.46
C SER A 28 -25.61 -1.41 26.74
N VAL A 29 -24.46 -0.72 26.64
CA VAL A 29 -23.81 -0.10 27.81
C VAL A 29 -24.75 0.91 28.47
N ARG A 30 -25.59 1.56 27.65
CA ARG A 30 -26.73 2.34 28.10
C ARG A 30 -28.01 1.70 27.53
N PRO A 31 -28.79 0.98 28.36
CA PRO A 31 -29.94 0.23 27.87
C PRO A 31 -31.08 1.15 27.38
N PRO A 32 -31.93 0.66 26.46
CA PRO A 32 -33.16 1.35 26.09
C PRO A 32 -34.02 1.71 27.30
N GLY A 33 -34.54 2.94 27.32
CA GLY A 33 -35.32 3.49 28.42
C GLY A 33 -34.52 4.33 29.41
N ASP A 34 -33.19 4.20 29.45
CA ASP A 34 -32.32 5.08 30.25
C ASP A 34 -32.19 6.47 29.64
N TYR A 35 -31.57 7.39 30.40
CA TYR A 35 -31.32 8.76 29.97
C TYR A 35 -29.83 9.02 29.75
N LEU A 36 -29.52 9.78 28.69
CA LEU A 36 -28.17 10.31 28.49
C LEU A 36 -27.82 11.32 29.60
N PRO A 37 -26.51 11.52 29.87
CA PRO A 37 -26.07 12.61 30.75
C PRO A 37 -26.63 13.96 30.29
N SER A 38 -26.81 14.89 31.22
CA SER A 38 -27.36 16.21 30.91
C SER A 38 -26.51 16.97 29.89
N GLU A 39 -27.11 17.92 29.15
CA GLU A 39 -26.36 18.78 28.20
C GLU A 39 -25.17 19.48 28.87
N LEU A 40 -25.27 19.77 30.17
CA LEU A 40 -24.19 20.37 30.95
C LEU A 40 -23.05 19.36 31.19
N ALA A 41 -23.38 18.14 31.62
CA ALA A 41 -22.40 17.10 31.87
C ALA A 41 -21.66 16.69 30.58
N LEU A 42 -22.38 16.58 29.45
CA LEU A 42 -21.78 16.30 28.15
C LEU A 42 -20.89 17.46 27.68
N ALA A 43 -21.31 18.71 27.91
CA ALA A 43 -20.51 19.88 27.57
C ALA A 43 -19.18 19.91 28.36
N GLU A 44 -19.22 19.56 29.65
CA GLU A 44 -18.03 19.45 30.50
C GLU A 44 -17.14 18.27 30.09
N GLN A 45 -17.72 17.08 29.94
CA GLN A 45 -16.99 15.85 29.63
C GLN A 45 -16.22 15.95 28.30
N TYR A 46 -16.87 16.49 27.27
CA TYR A 46 -16.28 16.57 25.93
C TYR A 46 -15.67 17.95 25.63
N MET A 47 -15.64 18.86 26.61
CA MET A 47 -15.16 20.23 26.45
C MET A 47 -15.80 20.95 25.25
N LEU A 48 -17.13 20.85 25.14
CA LEU A 48 -17.95 21.40 24.06
C LEU A 48 -18.87 22.52 24.58
N SER A 49 -19.36 23.38 23.69
CA SER A 49 -20.43 24.31 24.05
C SER A 49 -21.77 23.57 24.12
N LYS A 50 -22.72 24.03 24.95
CA LYS A 50 -24.09 23.48 24.98
C LYS A 50 -24.77 23.47 23.60
N LYS A 51 -24.47 24.47 22.76
CA LYS A 51 -24.98 24.54 21.38
C LYS A 51 -24.45 23.37 20.52
N SER A 52 -23.19 23.01 20.70
CA SER A 52 -22.57 21.88 20.00
C SER A 52 -23.12 20.55 20.46
N VAL A 53 -23.27 20.40 21.78
CA VAL A 53 -23.88 19.20 22.37
C VAL A 53 -25.27 18.99 21.82
N ARG A 54 -26.10 20.05 21.75
CA ARG A 54 -27.42 19.98 21.10
C ARG A 54 -27.35 19.54 19.66
N LYS A 55 -26.42 20.09 18.87
CA LYS A 55 -26.24 19.70 17.47
C LYS A 55 -25.88 18.21 17.34
N GLY A 56 -25.01 17.69 18.22
CA GLY A 56 -24.67 16.27 18.24
C GLY A 56 -25.83 15.38 18.70
N LEU A 57 -26.62 15.84 19.67
CA LEU A 57 -27.83 15.14 20.11
C LEU A 57 -28.93 15.16 19.04
N GLU A 58 -29.07 16.24 18.27
CA GLU A 58 -29.98 16.32 17.12
C GLU A 58 -29.69 15.21 16.10
N LEU A 59 -28.41 14.92 15.82
CA LEU A 59 -28.03 13.78 14.96
C LEU A 59 -28.51 12.44 15.52
N LEU A 60 -28.34 12.22 16.84
CA LEU A 60 -28.81 10.98 17.48
C LEU A 60 -30.35 10.88 17.53
N VAL A 61 -31.06 12.02 17.55
CA VAL A 61 -32.53 12.08 17.41
C VAL A 61 -32.94 11.74 15.98
N GLU A 62 -32.26 12.30 14.97
CA GLU A 62 -32.48 11.99 13.54
C GLU A 62 -32.24 10.51 13.23
N GLU A 63 -31.23 9.90 13.87
CA GLU A 63 -30.94 8.46 13.81
C GLU A 63 -31.96 7.60 14.56
N GLY A 64 -32.91 8.21 15.30
CA GLY A 64 -33.92 7.51 16.10
C GLY A 64 -33.37 6.81 17.34
N LEU A 65 -32.10 7.05 17.72
CA LEU A 65 -31.45 6.42 18.87
C LEU A 65 -31.88 7.03 20.21
N ILE A 66 -32.30 8.29 20.20
CA ILE A 66 -32.81 9.00 21.38
C ILE A 66 -34.07 9.81 21.05
N THR A 67 -34.89 10.06 22.07
CA THR A 67 -36.01 11.01 22.02
C THR A 67 -35.80 12.10 23.06
N LYS A 68 -35.96 13.36 22.62
CA LYS A 68 -35.86 14.51 23.50
C LYS A 68 -37.16 14.70 24.27
N GLU A 69 -37.12 14.53 25.59
CA GLU A 69 -38.25 14.72 26.48
C GLU A 69 -38.15 16.09 27.18
N PRO A 70 -39.10 17.02 26.92
CA PRO A 70 -39.06 18.35 27.50
C PRO A 70 -38.96 18.31 29.04
N ARG A 71 -37.97 19.03 29.60
CA ARG A 71 -37.70 19.15 31.04
C ARG A 71 -37.21 17.87 31.75
N VAL A 72 -36.99 16.77 31.02
CA VAL A 72 -36.50 15.51 31.59
C VAL A 72 -35.10 15.18 31.09
N GLY A 73 -34.87 15.20 29.77
CA GLY A 73 -33.57 14.88 29.19
C GLY A 73 -33.71 14.19 27.83
N ASN A 74 -32.65 13.48 27.41
CA ASN A 74 -32.68 12.66 26.21
C ASN A 74 -32.81 11.20 26.62
N ARG A 75 -33.97 10.62 26.34
CA ARG A 75 -34.27 9.22 26.62
C ARG A 75 -33.74 8.35 25.49
N ILE A 76 -33.16 7.20 25.83
CA ILE A 76 -32.64 6.23 24.87
C ILE A 76 -33.79 5.39 24.34
N ASN A 77 -33.92 5.37 23.01
CA ASN A 77 -34.95 4.58 22.35
C ASN A 77 -34.53 3.11 22.30
N ALA A 78 -35.50 2.21 22.24
CA ALA A 78 -35.22 0.86 21.74
C ALA A 78 -34.74 1.02 20.30
N PRO A 79 -33.50 0.62 19.96
CA PRO A 79 -33.03 0.76 18.60
C PRO A 79 -34.04 0.02 17.71
N ALA A 80 -34.56 0.71 16.69
CA ALA A 80 -35.20 0.01 15.58
C ALA A 80 -34.21 -1.08 15.12
N PRO A 81 -34.67 -2.26 14.66
CA PRO A 81 -33.76 -3.24 14.09
C PRO A 81 -33.04 -2.53 12.93
N VAL A 82 -31.83 -2.04 13.17
CA VAL A 82 -31.01 -1.45 12.12
C VAL A 82 -30.78 -2.62 11.19
N PRO A 83 -31.22 -2.54 9.92
CA PRO A 83 -31.01 -3.63 8.98
C PRO A 83 -29.52 -3.94 9.00
N ARG A 84 -29.16 -5.16 9.42
CA ARG A 84 -27.75 -5.55 9.43
C ARG A 84 -27.28 -5.52 7.98
N VAL A 85 -26.33 -4.64 7.70
CA VAL A 85 -25.69 -4.58 6.40
C VAL A 85 -24.50 -5.53 6.43
N SER A 86 -24.42 -6.42 5.44
CA SER A 86 -23.22 -7.23 5.20
C SER A 86 -22.50 -6.63 4.00
N LEU A 87 -21.24 -6.28 4.20
CA LEU A 87 -20.32 -5.81 3.17
C LEU A 87 -19.32 -6.91 2.83
N LYS A 88 -18.96 -7.00 1.56
CA LYS A 88 -17.88 -7.85 1.07
C LYS A 88 -16.67 -7.01 0.68
N LEU A 89 -15.56 -7.18 1.40
CA LEU A 89 -14.28 -6.53 1.10
C LEU A 89 -13.38 -7.51 0.32
N GLY A 90 -13.21 -7.25 -0.97
CA GLY A 90 -12.23 -7.94 -1.79
C GLY A 90 -10.81 -7.50 -1.42
N CYS A 91 -9.94 -8.40 -0.99
CA CYS A 91 -8.56 -8.09 -0.63
C CYS A 91 -7.57 -9.11 -1.20
N TYR A 92 -6.39 -8.63 -1.59
CA TYR A 92 -5.26 -9.51 -1.84
C TYR A 92 -4.83 -10.21 -0.54
N PRO A 93 -4.35 -11.46 -0.60
CA PRO A 93 -3.84 -12.18 0.58
C PRO A 93 -2.81 -11.37 1.38
N SER A 94 -1.92 -10.64 0.70
CA SER A 94 -0.83 -9.91 1.38
C SER A 94 -1.30 -8.69 2.17
N LEU A 95 -2.47 -8.12 1.82
CA LEU A 95 -2.99 -6.89 2.42
C LEU A 95 -3.26 -7.05 3.91
N GLU A 96 -3.71 -8.23 4.34
CA GLU A 96 -4.09 -8.50 5.72
C GLU A 96 -2.98 -8.15 6.71
N ASP A 97 -1.75 -8.62 6.45
CA ASP A 97 -0.58 -8.31 7.27
C ASP A 97 0.02 -6.92 7.00
N GLU A 98 -0.14 -6.40 5.78
CA GLU A 98 0.41 -5.11 5.36
C GLU A 98 -0.25 -3.96 6.12
N ILE A 99 -1.52 -4.07 6.49
CA ILE A 99 -2.26 -3.02 7.20
C ILE A 99 -2.80 -3.43 8.57
N ASP A 100 -2.58 -4.68 9.00
CA ASP A 100 -3.28 -5.29 10.14
C ASP A 100 -4.81 -5.17 9.96
N LEU A 101 -5.30 -5.69 8.83
CA LEU A 101 -6.70 -5.55 8.42
C LEU A 101 -7.65 -6.10 9.48
N LYS A 102 -7.28 -7.20 10.14
CA LYS A 102 -8.07 -7.76 11.24
C LYS A 102 -8.29 -6.73 12.36
N GLY A 103 -7.21 -6.13 12.87
CA GLY A 103 -7.30 -5.11 13.92
C GLY A 103 -8.06 -3.85 13.49
N LEU A 104 -7.99 -3.49 12.21
CA LEU A 104 -8.77 -2.39 11.63
C LEU A 104 -10.27 -2.73 11.54
N LEU A 105 -10.62 -3.94 11.09
CA LEU A 105 -12.01 -4.38 10.99
C LEU A 105 -12.65 -4.52 12.38
N GLU A 106 -11.91 -4.96 13.39
CA GLU A 106 -12.37 -4.98 14.79
C GLU A 106 -12.73 -3.56 15.28
N GLN A 107 -11.90 -2.56 14.96
CA GLN A 107 -12.19 -1.15 15.28
C GLN A 107 -13.38 -0.60 14.47
N PHE A 108 -13.51 -1.01 13.21
CA PHE A 108 -14.65 -0.65 12.37
C PHE A 108 -15.95 -1.21 12.93
N HIS A 109 -16.01 -2.50 13.27
CA HIS A 109 -17.20 -3.14 13.85
C HIS A 109 -17.56 -2.55 15.22
N ALA A 110 -16.58 -2.12 16.02
CA ALA A 110 -16.84 -1.41 17.26
C ALA A 110 -17.47 -0.02 17.03
N SER A 111 -17.12 0.65 15.94
CA SER A 111 -17.65 1.98 15.57
C SER A 111 -18.99 1.90 14.83
N TYR A 112 -19.20 0.82 14.07
CA TYR A 112 -20.36 0.58 13.21
C TYR A 112 -20.92 -0.84 13.43
N PRO A 113 -21.49 -1.15 14.61
CA PRO A 113 -21.90 -2.52 14.97
C PRO A 113 -23.09 -3.07 14.15
N HIS A 114 -23.70 -2.24 13.31
CA HIS A 114 -24.76 -2.62 12.37
C HIS A 114 -24.23 -3.04 10.99
N ILE A 115 -22.92 -2.89 10.75
CA ILE A 115 -22.26 -3.28 9.50
C ILE A 115 -21.30 -4.43 9.79
N SER A 116 -21.54 -5.58 9.18
CA SER A 116 -20.60 -6.70 9.15
C SER A 116 -19.75 -6.60 7.89
N VAL A 117 -18.46 -6.89 7.99
CA VAL A 117 -17.54 -6.90 6.84
C VAL A 117 -16.91 -8.28 6.76
N ASP A 118 -17.15 -8.96 5.64
CA ASP A 118 -16.52 -10.23 5.33
C ASP A 118 -15.48 -10.02 4.23
N THR A 119 -14.32 -10.65 4.36
CA THR A 119 -13.27 -10.56 3.35
C THR A 119 -13.46 -11.61 2.25
N VAL A 120 -13.11 -11.23 1.03
CA VAL A 120 -13.10 -12.08 -0.16
C VAL A 120 -11.70 -12.01 -0.76
N THR A 121 -11.06 -13.15 -0.97
CA THR A 121 -9.71 -13.17 -1.55
C THR A 121 -9.75 -12.82 -3.03
N LEU A 122 -8.95 -11.84 -3.44
CA LEU A 122 -8.78 -11.44 -4.83
C LEU A 122 -7.51 -12.04 -5.46
N PRO A 123 -7.54 -12.39 -6.75
CA PRO A 123 -6.36 -12.81 -7.48
C PRO A 123 -5.44 -11.62 -7.80
N TYR A 124 -4.17 -11.91 -8.08
CA TYR A 124 -3.18 -10.89 -8.47
C TYR A 124 -3.06 -10.68 -9.99
N THR A 125 -3.43 -11.68 -10.80
CA THR A 125 -3.17 -11.75 -12.24
C THR A 125 -4.46 -11.82 -13.05
N ASN A 126 -4.42 -11.37 -14.32
CA ASN A 126 -5.58 -11.29 -15.22
C ASN A 126 -6.74 -10.58 -14.55
N TYR A 127 -6.41 -9.45 -13.93
CA TYR A 127 -7.26 -8.84 -12.93
C TYR A 127 -8.62 -8.37 -13.46
N PRO A 128 -8.71 -7.66 -14.62
CA PRO A 128 -9.99 -7.23 -15.16
C PRO A 128 -10.99 -8.38 -15.36
N GLU A 129 -10.57 -9.47 -15.99
CA GLU A 129 -11.40 -10.64 -16.22
C GLU A 129 -11.71 -11.38 -14.91
N ALA A 130 -10.71 -11.50 -14.03
CA ALA A 130 -10.85 -12.26 -12.80
C ALA A 130 -11.81 -11.62 -11.80
N ILE A 131 -11.91 -10.28 -11.78
CA ILE A 131 -12.83 -9.57 -10.89
C ILE A 131 -14.20 -9.27 -11.52
N GLN A 132 -14.35 -9.43 -12.84
CA GLN A 132 -15.58 -9.09 -13.56
C GLN A 132 -16.83 -9.71 -12.91
N GLY A 133 -16.80 -11.04 -12.71
CA GLY A 133 -17.90 -11.77 -12.10
C GLY A 133 -18.15 -11.38 -10.64
N TYR A 134 -17.11 -11.00 -9.89
CA TYR A 134 -17.28 -10.53 -8.51
C TYR A 134 -18.03 -9.19 -8.45
N LEU A 135 -17.72 -8.29 -9.39
CA LEU A 135 -18.32 -6.97 -9.44
C LEU A 135 -19.77 -7.03 -9.95
N GLU A 136 -20.01 -7.75 -11.05
CA GLU A 136 -21.32 -7.82 -11.72
C GLU A 136 -22.36 -8.58 -10.88
N ASN A 137 -21.94 -9.63 -10.18
CA ASN A 137 -22.83 -10.38 -9.30
C ASN A 137 -22.98 -9.76 -7.90
N GLY A 138 -22.30 -8.64 -7.62
CA GLY A 138 -22.32 -7.98 -6.32
C GLY A 138 -21.73 -8.82 -5.18
N TRP A 139 -20.75 -9.67 -5.50
CA TRP A 139 -20.02 -10.47 -4.50
C TRP A 139 -18.95 -9.66 -3.76
N VAL A 140 -18.63 -8.47 -4.26
CA VAL A 140 -17.68 -7.53 -3.66
C VAL A 140 -18.26 -6.12 -3.71
N ASP A 141 -18.28 -5.45 -2.56
CA ASP A 141 -18.76 -4.08 -2.40
C ASP A 141 -17.60 -3.07 -2.40
N VAL A 142 -16.50 -3.43 -1.75
CA VAL A 142 -15.25 -2.67 -1.68
C VAL A 142 -14.12 -3.60 -2.08
N LEU A 143 -13.15 -3.13 -2.85
CA LEU A 143 -11.99 -3.94 -3.23
C LEU A 143 -10.67 -3.18 -3.10
N SER A 144 -9.62 -3.88 -2.70
CA SER A 144 -8.26 -3.36 -2.80
C SER A 144 -7.81 -3.31 -4.25
N LEU A 145 -7.20 -2.20 -4.65
CA LEU A 145 -6.50 -2.03 -5.93
C LEU A 145 -5.08 -1.58 -5.67
N ASN A 146 -4.10 -2.36 -6.14
CA ASN A 146 -2.73 -1.90 -6.23
C ASN A 146 -2.49 -1.15 -7.55
N THR A 147 -1.39 -0.40 -7.66
CA THR A 147 -1.03 0.35 -8.88
C THR A 147 -0.98 -0.51 -10.14
N TRP A 148 -0.54 -1.76 -10.06
CA TRP A 148 -0.49 -2.67 -11.22
C TRP A 148 -1.88 -2.98 -11.74
N ASN A 149 -2.78 -3.44 -10.86
CA ASN A 149 -4.13 -3.80 -11.22
C ASN A 149 -4.98 -2.57 -11.57
N PHE A 150 -4.74 -1.42 -10.94
CA PHE A 150 -5.34 -0.16 -11.36
C PHE A 150 -4.96 0.18 -12.81
N ARG A 151 -3.70 0.02 -13.16
CA ARG A 151 -3.18 0.24 -14.52
C ARG A 151 -3.80 -0.72 -15.53
N GLU A 152 -3.92 -2.01 -15.20
CA GLU A 152 -4.63 -3.00 -16.04
C GLU A 152 -6.09 -2.57 -16.27
N MET A 153 -6.83 -2.19 -15.21
CA MET A 153 -8.21 -1.71 -15.36
C MET A 153 -8.31 -0.46 -16.24
N LEU A 154 -7.35 0.47 -16.10
CA LEU A 154 -7.26 1.68 -16.92
C LEU A 154 -7.03 1.34 -18.40
N GLU A 155 -6.06 0.47 -18.69
CA GLU A 155 -5.67 0.08 -20.05
C GLU A 155 -6.81 -0.65 -20.78
N HIS A 156 -7.68 -1.36 -20.05
CA HIS A 156 -8.87 -2.03 -20.59
C HIS A 156 -10.12 -1.14 -20.63
N GLY A 157 -10.05 0.11 -20.15
CA GLY A 157 -11.21 1.02 -20.12
C GLY A 157 -12.27 0.64 -19.07
N GLU A 158 -11.87 -0.07 -18.01
CA GLU A 158 -12.77 -0.68 -17.02
C GLU A 158 -12.86 0.09 -15.69
N LEU A 159 -12.28 1.31 -15.61
CA LEU A 159 -12.40 2.16 -14.41
C LEU A 159 -13.84 2.56 -14.08
N ASP A 160 -14.72 2.51 -15.09
CA ASP A 160 -16.15 2.74 -14.90
C ASP A 160 -16.90 1.64 -14.13
N ARG A 161 -16.18 0.63 -13.64
CA ARG A 161 -16.71 -0.29 -12.65
C ARG A 161 -16.63 0.23 -11.21
N PHE A 162 -15.85 1.29 -10.96
CA PHE A 162 -15.64 1.84 -9.62
C PHE A 162 -16.33 3.19 -9.46
N LEU A 163 -16.89 3.48 -8.29
CA LEU A 163 -17.37 4.83 -8.00
C LEU A 163 -16.19 5.79 -7.93
N PRO A 164 -16.27 6.97 -8.57
CA PRO A 164 -15.37 8.06 -8.29
C PRO A 164 -15.44 8.46 -6.82
N GLN A 165 -14.31 8.83 -6.25
CA GLN A 165 -14.16 9.21 -4.85
C GLN A 165 -13.47 10.56 -4.77
N ASP A 166 -13.76 11.31 -3.71
CA ASP A 166 -13.03 12.55 -3.44
C ASP A 166 -11.60 12.24 -2.97
N PRO A 167 -10.61 13.11 -3.19
CA PRO A 167 -9.30 12.98 -2.55
C PRO A 167 -9.34 13.15 -1.03
N ASP A 168 -8.35 12.62 -0.29
CA ASP A 168 -8.16 12.95 1.13
C ASP A 168 -7.15 14.09 1.19
N PRO A 169 -7.53 15.32 1.59
CA PRO A 169 -6.60 16.45 1.63
C PRO A 169 -5.44 16.25 2.61
N GLU A 170 -5.56 15.29 3.53
CA GLU A 170 -4.53 14.93 4.50
C GLU A 170 -3.61 13.79 4.02
N ALA A 171 -3.92 13.18 2.87
CA ALA A 171 -3.06 12.22 2.19
C ALA A 171 -1.96 12.92 1.39
N TYR A 172 -0.91 12.17 1.06
CA TYR A 172 0.07 12.66 0.11
C TYR A 172 -0.56 12.79 -1.29
N SER A 173 -0.62 14.02 -1.81
CA SER A 173 -1.29 14.33 -3.08
C SER A 173 -0.73 13.56 -4.28
N PHE A 174 0.57 13.23 -4.27
CA PHE A 174 1.20 12.46 -5.35
C PHE A 174 0.63 11.05 -5.49
N LEU A 175 -0.09 10.52 -4.50
CA LEU A 175 -0.69 9.18 -4.56
C LEU A 175 -1.93 9.15 -5.46
N GLU A 176 -2.59 10.30 -5.66
CA GLU A 176 -3.80 10.39 -6.47
C GLU A 176 -3.54 10.04 -7.94
N ASP A 177 -2.38 10.45 -8.46
CA ASP A 177 -1.96 10.15 -9.85
C ASP A 177 -1.78 8.65 -10.12
N TYR A 178 -1.62 7.82 -9.08
CA TYR A 178 -1.42 6.38 -9.21
C TYR A 178 -2.73 5.59 -9.24
N LEU A 179 -3.83 6.20 -8.78
CA LEU A 179 -5.14 5.56 -8.61
C LEU A 179 -6.29 6.42 -9.18
N GLY A 180 -5.95 7.37 -10.05
CA GLY A 180 -6.87 8.29 -10.70
C GLY A 180 -6.65 8.41 -12.21
N GLN A 181 -7.64 8.98 -12.89
CA GLN A 181 -7.59 9.34 -14.31
C GLN A 181 -8.38 10.64 -14.52
N ASP A 182 -7.84 11.56 -15.34
CA ASP A 182 -8.50 12.80 -15.74
C ASP A 182 -9.07 13.63 -14.57
N GLY A 183 -8.29 13.70 -13.47
CA GLY A 183 -8.67 14.43 -12.25
C GLY A 183 -9.73 13.75 -11.39
N ARG A 184 -10.11 12.50 -11.69
CA ARG A 184 -11.01 11.67 -10.88
C ARG A 184 -10.24 10.54 -10.22
N LEU A 185 -10.41 10.40 -8.92
CA LEU A 185 -9.86 9.29 -8.15
C LEU A 185 -10.86 8.12 -8.14
N TYR A 186 -10.40 6.91 -8.43
CA TYR A 186 -11.27 5.72 -8.49
C TYR A 186 -10.97 4.72 -7.36
N ALA A 187 -9.82 4.84 -6.71
CA ALA A 187 -9.51 4.15 -5.46
C ALA A 187 -8.83 5.08 -4.46
N ARG A 188 -9.30 5.08 -3.20
CA ARG A 188 -8.73 5.85 -2.10
C ARG A 188 -7.40 5.24 -1.67
N PRO A 189 -6.24 5.93 -1.80
CA PRO A 189 -4.97 5.41 -1.31
C PRO A 189 -5.04 5.14 0.21
N ILE A 190 -4.55 3.97 0.63
CA ILE A 190 -4.44 3.61 2.07
C ILE A 190 -3.00 3.38 2.49
N THR A 191 -2.16 2.87 1.58
CA THR A 191 -0.73 2.68 1.81
C THR A 191 0.06 2.87 0.53
N PHE A 192 1.35 3.18 0.69
CA PHE A 192 2.30 3.16 -0.41
C PHE A 192 3.64 2.58 0.05
N SER A 193 4.46 2.21 -0.92
CA SER A 193 5.71 1.52 -0.66
C SER A 193 6.66 1.66 -1.84
N PRO A 194 7.69 2.53 -1.77
CA PRO A 194 8.72 2.55 -2.78
C PRO A 194 9.63 1.32 -2.67
N VAL A 195 10.32 1.02 -3.77
CA VAL A 195 11.40 0.03 -3.77
C VAL A 195 12.67 0.67 -3.25
N VAL A 196 13.32 0.01 -2.29
CA VAL A 196 14.48 0.51 -1.55
C VAL A 196 15.55 -0.57 -1.37
N LEU A 197 16.77 -0.14 -1.04
CA LEU A 197 17.82 -1.05 -0.60
C LEU A 197 17.72 -1.23 0.91
N CYS A 198 17.64 -2.47 1.38
CA CYS A 198 17.74 -2.82 2.79
C CYS A 198 19.07 -3.53 3.03
N TYR A 199 19.79 -3.17 4.10
CA TYR A 199 21.09 -3.74 4.41
C TYR A 199 21.25 -4.08 5.90
N ASN A 200 22.05 -5.11 6.18
CA ASN A 200 22.30 -5.56 7.54
C ASN A 200 23.39 -4.68 8.19
N LYS A 201 22.94 -3.65 8.90
CA LYS A 201 23.79 -2.68 9.60
C LYS A 201 24.78 -3.34 10.55
N THR A 202 24.36 -4.41 11.21
CA THR A 202 25.21 -5.18 12.14
C THR A 202 26.40 -5.80 11.41
N LEU A 203 26.20 -6.37 10.22
CA LEU A 203 27.27 -6.96 9.42
C LEU A 203 28.24 -5.90 8.88
N PHE A 204 27.73 -4.80 8.32
CA PHE A 204 28.57 -3.70 7.82
C PHE A 204 29.46 -3.12 8.93
N ARG A 205 28.88 -2.87 10.12
CA ARG A 205 29.64 -2.44 11.31
C ARG A 205 30.70 -3.46 11.73
N LYS A 206 30.34 -4.75 11.78
CA LYS A 206 31.25 -5.84 12.16
C LYS A 206 32.45 -5.95 11.22
N TRP A 207 32.25 -5.70 9.94
CA TRP A 207 33.31 -5.78 8.92
C TRP A 207 34.05 -4.46 8.71
N GLY A 208 33.67 -3.38 9.42
CA GLY A 208 34.26 -2.06 9.23
C GLY A 208 34.01 -1.49 7.83
N MET A 209 32.93 -1.91 7.17
CA MET A 209 32.57 -1.49 5.82
C MET A 209 31.67 -0.25 5.85
N PRO A 210 31.81 0.67 4.88
CA PRO A 210 30.89 1.80 4.76
C PRO A 210 29.47 1.31 4.44
N GLU A 211 28.49 1.86 5.15
CA GLU A 211 27.07 1.55 4.94
C GLU A 211 26.58 2.12 3.59
N PRO A 212 25.57 1.50 2.94
CA PRO A 212 24.91 2.07 1.77
C PRO A 212 24.27 3.44 2.04
N ASP A 213 24.47 4.37 1.10
CA ASP A 213 23.88 5.71 1.13
C ASP A 213 23.43 6.17 -0.28
N SER A 214 23.02 7.42 -0.41
CA SER A 214 22.52 7.99 -1.67
C SER A 214 23.60 8.20 -2.74
N SER A 215 24.89 8.01 -2.43
CA SER A 215 26.00 8.17 -3.39
C SER A 215 26.36 6.86 -4.10
N TRP A 216 25.79 5.72 -3.67
CA TRP A 216 26.12 4.42 -4.22
C TRP A 216 25.65 4.29 -5.67
N SER A 217 26.56 3.83 -6.53
CA SER A 217 26.25 3.41 -7.89
C SER A 217 26.05 1.90 -8.00
N TRP A 218 25.45 1.44 -9.11
CA TRP A 218 25.31 0.01 -9.36
C TRP A 218 26.67 -0.69 -9.44
N LYS A 219 27.68 -0.01 -9.99
CA LYS A 219 29.06 -0.48 -9.97
C LYS A 219 29.59 -0.63 -8.54
N GLN A 220 29.43 0.38 -7.69
CA GLN A 220 29.87 0.32 -6.29
C GLN A 220 29.18 -0.81 -5.53
N LEU A 221 27.86 -1.01 -5.75
CA LEU A 221 27.13 -2.11 -5.15
C LEU A 221 27.69 -3.47 -5.63
N ALA A 222 27.97 -3.63 -6.93
CA ALA A 222 28.48 -4.87 -7.50
C ALA A 222 29.87 -5.24 -6.93
N GLU A 223 30.77 -4.26 -6.84
CA GLU A 223 32.11 -4.41 -6.28
C GLU A 223 32.04 -4.78 -4.79
N THR A 224 31.20 -4.06 -4.03
CA THR A 224 30.96 -4.33 -2.62
C THR A 224 30.38 -5.72 -2.41
N ALA A 225 29.42 -6.11 -3.25
CA ALA A 225 28.75 -7.39 -3.12
C ALA A 225 29.69 -8.56 -3.40
N SER A 226 30.54 -8.42 -4.43
CA SER A 226 31.59 -9.39 -4.78
C SER A 226 32.66 -9.48 -3.70
N HIS A 227 33.02 -8.35 -3.07
CA HIS A 227 33.93 -8.32 -1.93
C HIS A 227 33.37 -9.08 -0.73
N ILE A 228 32.13 -8.80 -0.31
CA ILE A 228 31.45 -9.51 0.78
C ILE A 228 31.43 -11.01 0.51
N ARG A 229 31.17 -11.41 -0.74
CA ARG A 229 31.20 -12.81 -1.14
C ARG A 229 32.57 -13.45 -0.93
N ARG A 230 33.62 -12.79 -1.40
CA ARG A 230 34.99 -13.32 -1.33
C ARG A 230 35.49 -13.42 0.11
N GLU A 231 35.28 -12.39 0.91
CA GLU A 231 35.85 -12.29 2.26
C GLU A 231 34.99 -12.98 3.33
N HIS A 232 33.66 -12.97 3.18
CA HIS A 232 32.74 -13.41 4.24
C HIS A 232 31.85 -14.59 3.83
N ARG A 233 31.95 -15.06 2.58
CA ARG A 233 31.19 -16.21 2.03
C ARG A 233 29.66 -16.04 2.09
N LEU A 234 29.18 -14.82 2.30
CA LEU A 234 27.76 -14.43 2.19
C LEU A 234 27.48 -13.86 0.81
N PHE A 235 26.22 -13.84 0.38
CA PHE A 235 25.87 -12.98 -0.75
C PHE A 235 25.96 -11.53 -0.27
N GLY A 236 26.58 -10.67 -1.05
CA GLY A 236 26.65 -9.25 -0.71
C GLY A 236 25.36 -8.52 -1.06
N PHE A 237 24.72 -8.90 -2.16
CA PHE A 237 23.45 -8.34 -2.61
C PHE A 237 22.57 -9.42 -3.24
N TYR A 238 21.26 -9.33 -3.01
CA TYR A 238 20.28 -10.21 -3.63
C TYR A 238 18.97 -9.50 -3.98
N ALA A 239 18.31 -9.96 -5.04
CA ALA A 239 16.99 -9.52 -5.45
C ALA A 239 16.29 -10.64 -6.24
N HIS A 240 14.95 -10.72 -6.17
CA HIS A 240 14.20 -11.54 -7.12
C HIS A 240 14.23 -10.88 -8.51
N ILE A 241 15.20 -11.25 -9.32
CA ILE A 241 15.50 -10.57 -10.60
C ILE A 241 14.33 -10.61 -11.59
N ALA A 242 13.48 -11.64 -11.52
CA ALA A 242 12.31 -11.80 -12.38
C ALA A 242 11.07 -11.02 -11.88
N SER A 243 11.18 -10.24 -10.80
CA SER A 243 10.08 -9.44 -10.28
C SER A 243 9.78 -8.24 -11.19
N THR A 244 8.51 -8.06 -11.56
CA THR A 244 8.03 -6.83 -12.22
C THR A 244 8.15 -5.59 -11.33
N ASN A 245 8.42 -5.76 -10.04
CA ASN A 245 8.72 -4.66 -9.12
C ASN A 245 10.23 -4.39 -8.98
N ARG A 246 11.12 -5.10 -9.70
CA ARG A 246 12.58 -4.99 -9.53
C ARG A 246 13.27 -4.65 -10.84
N PHE A 247 13.23 -5.52 -11.85
CA PHE A 247 13.97 -5.29 -13.10
C PHE A 247 13.55 -4.02 -13.86
N PRO A 248 12.28 -3.56 -13.85
CA PRO A 248 11.92 -2.36 -14.60
C PRO A 248 12.55 -1.08 -14.06
N ILE A 249 13.03 -1.08 -12.82
CA ILE A 249 13.71 0.08 -12.22
C ILE A 249 14.98 0.44 -12.99
N LEU A 250 15.72 -0.57 -13.47
CA LEU A 250 16.94 -0.33 -14.25
C LEU A 250 16.61 0.40 -15.57
N LEU A 251 15.45 0.09 -16.16
CA LEU A 251 14.94 0.78 -17.36
C LEU A 251 14.48 2.21 -17.02
N LEU A 252 13.75 2.38 -15.92
CA LEU A 252 13.30 3.69 -15.43
C LEU A 252 14.49 4.63 -15.15
N GLN A 253 15.53 4.15 -14.48
CA GLN A 253 16.75 4.91 -14.20
C GLN A 253 17.56 5.26 -15.46
N LYS A 254 17.31 4.58 -16.57
CA LYS A 254 17.88 4.87 -17.88
C LYS A 254 16.95 5.70 -18.77
N HIS A 255 15.80 6.12 -18.25
CA HIS A 255 14.74 6.80 -19.00
C HIS A 255 14.29 6.03 -20.25
N PHE A 256 14.44 4.70 -20.22
CA PHE A 256 14.06 3.83 -21.33
C PHE A 256 12.54 3.82 -21.49
N ARG A 257 12.08 3.94 -22.74
CA ARG A 257 10.67 3.78 -23.12
C ARG A 257 10.58 2.77 -24.24
N PHE A 258 9.67 1.81 -24.11
CA PHE A 258 9.37 0.87 -25.17
C PHE A 258 8.74 1.61 -26.34
N ALA A 259 9.28 1.39 -27.55
CA ALA A 259 8.69 1.88 -28.77
C ALA A 259 7.55 0.96 -29.20
N GLN A 260 6.37 1.54 -29.45
CA GLN A 260 5.24 0.81 -29.98
C GLN A 260 5.41 0.62 -31.49
N GLU A 261 5.17 -0.60 -31.98
CA GLU A 261 5.21 -0.98 -33.40
C GLU A 261 3.89 -1.64 -33.81
N GLN A 262 3.70 -1.89 -35.12
CA GLN A 262 2.50 -2.56 -35.61
C GLN A 262 2.37 -3.95 -34.98
N GLY A 263 1.37 -4.13 -34.11
CA GLY A 263 1.11 -5.41 -33.44
C GLY A 263 1.76 -5.58 -32.06
N GLY A 264 2.53 -4.60 -31.55
CA GLY A 264 3.01 -4.60 -30.16
C GLY A 264 4.19 -3.67 -29.90
N TYR A 265 5.31 -4.19 -29.40
CA TYR A 265 6.46 -3.39 -28.93
C TYR A 265 7.78 -3.86 -29.52
N ARG A 266 8.70 -2.91 -29.74
CA ARG A 266 10.07 -3.19 -30.17
C ARG A 266 10.92 -3.72 -29.01
N TYR A 267 11.59 -4.85 -29.22
CA TYR A 267 12.42 -5.51 -28.20
C TYR A 267 13.90 -5.66 -28.58
N ASP A 268 14.33 -5.25 -29.78
CA ASP A 268 15.73 -5.35 -30.24
C ASP A 268 16.60 -4.15 -29.83
N ASP A 269 16.08 -3.26 -28.98
CA ASP A 269 16.80 -2.09 -28.50
C ASP A 269 17.99 -2.49 -27.61
N PRO A 270 19.25 -2.13 -27.96
CA PRO A 270 20.41 -2.51 -27.15
C PRO A 270 20.36 -1.99 -25.71
N GLN A 271 19.69 -0.86 -25.46
CA GLN A 271 19.59 -0.28 -24.12
C GLN A 271 18.75 -1.15 -23.18
N LEU A 272 17.73 -1.84 -23.70
CA LEU A 272 16.93 -2.81 -22.95
C LEU A 272 17.84 -3.93 -22.43
N TRP A 273 18.54 -4.61 -23.34
CA TRP A 273 19.36 -5.77 -23.01
C TRP A 273 20.60 -5.43 -22.19
N GLN A 274 21.20 -4.26 -22.40
CA GLN A 274 22.29 -3.77 -21.54
C GLN A 274 21.82 -3.57 -20.10
N SER A 275 20.62 -3.02 -19.91
CA SER A 275 20.06 -2.75 -18.58
C SER A 275 19.67 -4.05 -17.86
N LEU A 276 19.05 -4.99 -18.58
CA LEU A 276 18.72 -6.30 -18.03
C LEU A 276 20.00 -7.10 -17.74
N GLY A 277 20.94 -7.15 -18.69
CA GLY A 277 22.24 -7.80 -18.56
C GLY A 277 23.02 -7.29 -17.35
N MET A 278 23.07 -5.96 -17.13
CA MET A 278 23.68 -5.38 -15.93
C MET A 278 23.09 -5.96 -14.65
N PHE A 279 21.77 -6.07 -14.53
CA PHE A 279 21.15 -6.60 -13.32
C PHE A 279 21.49 -8.07 -13.10
N ARG A 280 21.51 -8.86 -14.18
CA ARG A 280 21.94 -10.26 -14.15
C ARG A 280 23.39 -10.36 -13.68
N ASP A 281 24.29 -9.58 -14.28
CA ASP A 281 25.72 -9.67 -14.04
C ASP A 281 26.08 -9.29 -12.59
N ILE A 282 25.32 -8.39 -11.94
CA ILE A 282 25.46 -8.09 -10.51
C ILE A 282 25.14 -9.29 -9.63
N ILE A 283 24.10 -10.06 -9.96
CA ILE A 283 23.73 -11.26 -9.21
C ILE A 283 24.77 -12.37 -9.45
N TYR A 284 25.11 -12.65 -10.71
CA TYR A 284 26.05 -13.72 -11.07
C TYR A 284 27.52 -13.41 -10.75
N GLY A 285 27.91 -12.15 -10.70
CA GLY A 285 29.27 -11.72 -10.35
C GLY A 285 29.70 -12.14 -8.94
N GLN A 286 28.75 -12.47 -8.08
CA GLN A 286 28.95 -13.03 -6.74
C GLN A 286 29.09 -14.57 -6.75
N GLY A 287 29.16 -15.21 -7.93
CA GLY A 287 29.38 -16.65 -8.13
C GLY A 287 28.11 -17.45 -8.40
N LEU A 288 28.26 -18.63 -9.03
CA LEU A 288 27.16 -19.46 -9.56
C LEU A 288 26.10 -19.86 -8.54
N SER A 289 26.43 -20.01 -7.25
CA SER A 289 25.44 -20.30 -6.21
C SER A 289 24.45 -19.15 -5.96
N ALA A 290 24.72 -17.95 -6.49
CA ALA A 290 23.81 -16.81 -6.44
C ALA A 290 22.57 -17.01 -7.32
N SER A 291 22.58 -18.01 -8.21
CA SER A 291 21.42 -18.41 -9.01
C SER A 291 20.36 -19.19 -8.21
N PHE A 292 20.33 -19.06 -6.88
CA PHE A 292 19.21 -19.61 -6.11
C PHE A 292 17.92 -19.14 -6.79
N LEU A 293 17.08 -20.09 -7.17
CA LEU A 293 15.85 -19.84 -7.90
C LEU A 293 14.85 -19.27 -6.89
N SER A 294 14.93 -17.96 -6.62
CA SER A 294 13.87 -17.31 -5.85
C SER A 294 12.60 -17.35 -6.70
N GLU A 295 11.51 -17.84 -6.12
CA GLU A 295 10.21 -17.95 -6.78
C GLU A 295 9.41 -16.66 -6.59
N SER A 296 9.77 -15.87 -5.57
CA SER A 296 9.09 -14.65 -5.19
C SER A 296 10.04 -13.57 -4.64
N ASP A 297 9.52 -12.34 -4.51
CA ASP A 297 10.17 -11.28 -3.72
C ASP A 297 10.46 -11.79 -2.30
N GLY A 298 9.48 -12.44 -1.65
CA GLY A 298 9.54 -12.96 -0.28
C GLY A 298 10.73 -13.85 0.04
N ASP A 299 11.20 -14.63 -0.95
CA ASP A 299 12.39 -15.47 -0.80
C ASP A 299 13.66 -14.64 -0.62
N ALA A 300 13.75 -13.48 -1.28
CA ALA A 300 14.87 -12.55 -1.12
C ALA A 300 14.89 -11.97 0.30
N GLU A 301 13.74 -11.54 0.84
CA GLU A 301 13.66 -11.07 2.22
C GLU A 301 13.94 -12.19 3.23
N LYS A 302 13.49 -13.42 2.95
CA LYS A 302 13.79 -14.60 3.78
C LYS A 302 15.30 -14.89 3.83
N LEU A 303 16.00 -14.82 2.71
CA LEU A 303 17.46 -14.98 2.67
C LEU A 303 18.16 -13.89 3.48
N PHE A 304 17.64 -12.65 3.45
CA PHE A 304 18.16 -11.55 4.25
C PHE A 304 17.93 -11.77 5.76
N LEU A 305 16.72 -12.17 6.16
CA LEU A 305 16.39 -12.52 7.56
C LEU A 305 17.27 -13.65 8.09
N GLN A 306 17.57 -14.64 7.25
CA GLN A 306 18.48 -15.75 7.59
C GLN A 306 19.97 -15.37 7.52
N GLN A 307 20.28 -14.07 7.33
CA GLN A 307 21.62 -13.50 7.20
C GLN A 307 22.46 -14.23 6.13
N LYS A 308 21.82 -14.67 5.04
CA LYS A 308 22.49 -15.27 3.86
C LYS A 308 22.91 -14.22 2.83
N THR A 309 22.28 -13.05 2.86
CA THR A 309 22.67 -11.87 2.08
C THR A 309 22.86 -10.66 2.99
N ALA A 310 23.84 -9.81 2.69
CA ALA A 310 24.13 -8.58 3.44
C ALA A 310 23.25 -7.41 3.01
N MET A 311 22.75 -7.42 1.76
CA MET A 311 21.85 -6.41 1.20
C MET A 311 20.75 -7.07 0.37
N VAL A 312 19.57 -6.47 0.35
CA VAL A 312 18.42 -6.93 -0.45
C VAL A 312 17.66 -5.76 -1.07
N MET A 313 17.22 -5.91 -2.31
CA MET A 313 16.24 -5.00 -2.91
C MET A 313 14.83 -5.38 -2.46
N THR A 314 14.18 -4.52 -1.68
CA THR A 314 12.90 -4.79 -1.03
C THR A 314 11.96 -3.59 -1.09
N THR A 315 10.83 -3.66 -0.41
CA THR A 315 9.82 -2.60 -0.30
C THR A 315 9.39 -2.47 1.16
N TYR A 316 8.72 -1.38 1.54
CA TYR A 316 8.13 -1.25 2.88
C TYR A 316 7.09 -2.34 3.17
N TYR A 317 6.36 -2.81 2.15
CA TYR A 317 5.49 -4.00 2.27
C TYR A 317 6.31 -5.26 2.60
N GLY A 318 7.47 -5.44 1.97
CA GLY A 318 8.39 -6.56 2.22
C GLY A 318 9.01 -6.55 3.62
N LEU A 319 9.17 -5.39 4.26
CA LEU A 319 9.75 -5.27 5.59
C LEU A 319 8.96 -6.03 6.66
N LYS A 320 7.69 -6.38 6.42
CA LYS A 320 6.92 -7.25 7.33
C LYS A 320 7.61 -8.60 7.60
N MET A 321 8.39 -9.10 6.63
CA MET A 321 9.18 -10.33 6.78
C MET A 321 10.31 -10.17 7.82
N LEU A 322 10.71 -8.94 8.13
CA LEU A 322 11.82 -8.62 9.02
C LEU A 322 11.38 -8.24 10.44
N LYS A 323 10.08 -8.35 10.78
CA LYS A 323 9.56 -8.06 12.13
C LYS A 323 10.26 -8.86 13.24
N GLN A 324 10.77 -10.04 12.91
CA GLN A 324 11.44 -10.96 13.85
C GLN A 324 12.97 -10.95 13.70
N ALA A 325 13.55 -9.99 12.98
CA ALA A 325 15.00 -9.88 12.86
C ALA A 325 15.63 -9.65 14.23
N ASP A 326 16.68 -10.44 14.54
CA ASP A 326 17.47 -10.34 15.77
C ASP A 326 18.75 -9.48 15.59
N PHE A 327 18.83 -8.75 14.48
CA PHE A 327 19.93 -7.87 14.11
C PHE A 327 19.42 -6.51 13.64
N GLU A 328 20.27 -5.49 13.75
CA GLU A 328 19.97 -4.16 13.20
C GLU A 328 20.12 -4.15 11.67
N TYR A 329 19.11 -3.63 10.99
CA TYR A 329 19.11 -3.34 9.56
C TYR A 329 18.69 -1.90 9.30
N ASP A 330 19.05 -1.36 8.13
CA ASP A 330 18.67 0.00 7.76
C ASP A 330 18.33 0.10 6.27
N LEU A 331 17.81 1.26 5.85
CA LEU A 331 17.35 1.52 4.48
C LEU A 331 18.22 2.57 3.79
N ALA A 332 18.43 2.39 2.49
CA ALA A 332 19.06 3.36 1.60
C ALA A 332 18.29 3.48 0.27
N PRO A 333 18.43 4.59 -0.47
CA PRO A 333 17.98 4.65 -1.86
C PRO A 333 18.58 3.50 -2.67
N LEU A 334 17.91 3.11 -3.75
CA LEU A 334 18.54 2.19 -4.69
C LEU A 334 19.75 2.86 -5.33
N PRO A 335 20.83 2.10 -5.61
CA PRO A 335 21.94 2.64 -6.36
C PRO A 335 21.49 3.17 -7.72
N TYR A 336 22.20 4.17 -8.22
CA TYR A 336 21.95 4.75 -9.52
C TYR A 336 23.21 5.34 -10.12
N GLU A 337 23.19 5.62 -11.42
CA GLU A 337 24.28 6.32 -12.12
C GLU A 337 23.90 7.77 -12.40
N HIS A 338 22.80 7.98 -13.14
CA HIS A 338 22.36 9.31 -13.57
C HIS A 338 21.00 9.72 -12.99
N SER A 339 20.07 8.77 -12.86
CA SER A 339 18.70 9.01 -12.41
C SER A 339 18.39 8.10 -11.24
N ALA A 340 18.01 8.70 -10.11
CA ALA A 340 17.70 7.97 -8.87
C ALA A 340 16.28 7.35 -8.87
N LYS A 341 15.62 7.27 -10.03
CA LYS A 341 14.24 6.79 -10.15
C LYS A 341 14.04 5.45 -9.44
N THR A 342 12.95 5.35 -8.69
CA THR A 342 12.46 4.10 -8.09
C THR A 342 10.97 3.93 -8.33
N LEU A 343 10.52 2.68 -8.35
CA LEU A 343 9.11 2.37 -8.54
C LEU A 343 8.34 2.62 -7.24
N LEU A 344 7.23 3.35 -7.33
CA LEU A 344 6.29 3.52 -6.23
C LEU A 344 5.12 2.55 -6.39
N LEU A 345 4.89 1.74 -5.37
CA LEU A 345 3.70 0.89 -5.28
C LEU A 345 2.68 1.57 -4.38
N VAL A 346 1.45 1.72 -4.84
CA VAL A 346 0.33 2.28 -4.08
C VAL A 346 -0.78 1.24 -3.99
N THR A 347 -1.37 1.10 -2.80
CA THR A 347 -2.57 0.29 -2.60
C THR A 347 -3.69 1.19 -2.09
N GLY A 348 -4.86 1.08 -2.72
CA GLY A 348 -6.05 1.83 -2.35
C GLY A 348 -7.30 0.96 -2.34
N LEU A 349 -8.42 1.58 -1.97
CA LEU A 349 -9.73 0.94 -1.90
C LEU A 349 -10.69 1.56 -2.91
N ALA A 350 -11.25 0.73 -3.79
CA ALA A 350 -12.28 1.12 -4.74
C ALA A 350 -13.65 0.66 -4.23
N VAL A 351 -14.70 1.43 -4.51
CA VAL A 351 -16.08 1.03 -4.25
C VAL A 351 -16.70 0.52 -5.55
N ASN A 352 -17.27 -0.68 -5.53
CA ASN A 352 -17.97 -1.24 -6.68
C ASN A 352 -19.20 -0.38 -7.03
N ARG A 353 -19.24 0.15 -8.27
CA ARG A 353 -20.35 0.98 -8.77
C ARG A 353 -21.69 0.24 -8.79
N GLN A 354 -21.66 -1.09 -8.91
CA GLN A 354 -22.87 -1.92 -8.90
C GLN A 354 -23.29 -2.38 -7.50
N SER A 355 -22.50 -2.09 -6.45
CA SER A 355 -22.86 -2.44 -5.07
C SER A 355 -24.24 -1.87 -4.71
N LYS A 356 -25.05 -2.67 -4.00
CA LYS A 356 -26.31 -2.24 -3.41
C LYS A 356 -26.12 -1.52 -2.06
N GLN A 357 -24.90 -1.56 -1.51
CA GLN A 357 -24.54 -1.05 -0.19
C GLN A 357 -23.53 0.11 -0.29
N LYS A 358 -23.70 1.01 -1.27
CA LYS A 358 -22.72 2.08 -1.59
C LYS A 358 -22.38 2.98 -0.41
N GLU A 359 -23.37 3.34 0.40
CA GLU A 359 -23.17 4.21 1.57
C GLU A 359 -22.31 3.53 2.63
N ALA A 360 -22.64 2.27 2.98
CA ALA A 360 -21.86 1.48 3.91
C ALA A 360 -20.45 1.16 3.37
N ALA A 361 -20.33 0.90 2.06
CA ALA A 361 -19.06 0.70 1.38
C ALA A 361 -18.17 1.96 1.44
N GLY A 362 -18.75 3.14 1.18
CA GLY A 362 -18.06 4.43 1.33
C GLY A 362 -17.59 4.66 2.76
N LEU A 363 -18.43 4.34 3.75
CA LEU A 363 -18.09 4.45 5.17
C LEU A 363 -16.89 3.58 5.57
N LEU A 364 -16.79 2.36 5.02
CA LEU A 364 -15.64 1.48 5.24
C LEU A 364 -14.37 2.09 4.64
N VAL A 365 -14.44 2.66 3.44
CA VAL A 365 -13.31 3.33 2.81
C VAL A 365 -12.88 4.54 3.64
N ASP A 366 -13.81 5.41 4.01
CA ASP A 366 -13.55 6.60 4.83
C ASP A 366 -12.90 6.22 6.17
N PHE A 367 -13.40 5.17 6.81
CA PHE A 367 -12.81 4.66 8.05
C PHE A 367 -11.38 4.16 7.85
N LEU A 368 -11.11 3.34 6.83
CA LEU A 368 -9.77 2.79 6.58
C LEU A 368 -8.75 3.88 6.15
N SER A 369 -9.21 4.98 5.55
CA SER A 369 -8.40 6.18 5.29
C SER A 369 -8.37 7.19 6.44
N SER A 370 -9.12 6.96 7.53
CA SER A 370 -9.19 7.89 8.66
C SER A 370 -7.85 8.00 9.39
N ALA A 371 -7.63 9.12 10.09
CA ALA A 371 -6.43 9.30 10.90
C ALA A 371 -6.21 8.20 11.95
N ALA A 372 -7.29 7.64 12.50
CA ALA A 372 -7.19 6.55 13.49
C ALA A 372 -6.69 5.25 12.84
N ALA A 373 -7.31 4.84 11.72
CA ALA A 373 -6.89 3.65 10.98
C ALA A 373 -5.49 3.78 10.40
N GLN A 374 -5.16 4.93 9.81
CA GLN A 374 -3.85 5.19 9.22
C GLN A 374 -2.74 5.22 10.29
N LEU A 375 -3.02 5.75 11.49
CA LEU A 375 -2.10 5.68 12.62
C LEU A 375 -1.96 4.25 13.16
N HIS A 376 -3.03 3.46 13.14
CA HIS A 376 -2.97 2.03 13.49
C HIS A 376 -2.01 1.29 12.55
N ILE A 377 -2.15 1.48 11.23
CA ILE A 377 -1.22 0.92 10.23
C ILE A 377 0.23 1.31 10.57
N ARG A 378 0.49 2.60 10.81
CA ARG A 378 1.83 3.11 11.16
C ARG A 378 2.41 2.44 12.41
N LYS A 379 1.58 2.07 13.39
CA LYS A 379 2.03 1.51 14.67
C LYS A 379 2.17 -0.01 14.66
N GLN A 380 1.28 -0.72 13.97
CA GLN A 380 1.24 -2.20 14.00
C GLN A 380 2.01 -2.85 12.85
N THR A 381 2.39 -2.08 11.82
CA THR A 381 3.03 -2.59 10.61
C THR A 381 4.26 -1.77 10.24
N LEU A 382 4.98 -2.21 9.20
CA LEU A 382 6.09 -1.49 8.57
C LEU A 382 5.70 -0.84 7.23
N SER A 383 4.42 -0.92 6.86
CA SER A 383 3.89 -0.23 5.68
C SER A 383 3.78 1.28 5.94
N ILE A 384 3.83 2.07 4.87
CA ILE A 384 3.67 3.52 4.96
C ILE A 384 2.19 3.86 4.71
N PRO A 385 1.47 4.45 5.67
CA PRO A 385 0.10 4.90 5.45
C PRO A 385 0.06 6.08 4.47
N ALA A 386 -1.02 6.19 3.71
CA ALA A 386 -1.22 7.27 2.75
C ALA A 386 -1.40 8.65 3.39
N ARG A 387 -1.93 8.70 4.63
CA ARG A 387 -2.15 9.95 5.35
C ARG A 387 -0.87 10.51 5.95
N LYS A 388 -0.49 11.73 5.55
CA LYS A 388 0.81 12.35 5.88
C LYS A 388 1.06 12.44 7.38
N SER A 389 0.08 12.94 8.14
CA SER A 389 0.18 13.08 9.60
C SER A 389 0.32 11.75 10.34
N SER A 390 -0.18 10.65 9.74
CA SER A 390 -0.02 9.30 10.29
C SER A 390 1.32 8.70 9.89
N ALA A 391 1.77 8.88 8.65
CA ALA A 391 3.05 8.38 8.17
C ALA A 391 4.22 8.99 8.96
N GLU A 392 4.18 10.31 9.13
CA GLU A 392 5.21 11.11 9.81
C GLU A 392 4.99 11.18 11.33
N TRP A 393 4.21 10.26 11.90
CA TRP A 393 3.96 10.23 13.33
C TRP A 393 5.24 9.98 14.13
N GLU A 394 5.42 10.76 15.19
CA GLU A 394 6.48 10.62 16.17
C GLU A 394 5.90 10.14 17.51
N GLY A 395 6.53 9.11 18.08
CA GLY A 395 6.19 8.60 19.40
C GLY A 395 6.83 7.24 19.67
N PRO A 396 6.43 6.56 20.76
CA PRO A 396 7.05 5.29 21.15
C PRO A 396 6.75 4.19 20.12
N GLU A 397 7.81 3.57 19.60
CA GLU A 397 7.70 2.45 18.68
C GLU A 397 7.40 1.15 19.45
N THR A 398 6.50 0.33 18.90
CA THR A 398 6.10 -0.98 19.45
C THR A 398 6.91 -2.13 18.84
N MET A 399 7.73 -1.84 17.85
CA MET A 399 8.52 -2.81 17.08
C MET A 399 9.81 -2.14 16.58
N TYR A 400 10.80 -2.96 16.21
CA TYR A 400 12.01 -2.44 15.59
C TYR A 400 11.67 -1.69 14.29
N ARG A 401 12.19 -0.47 14.17
CA ARG A 401 12.20 0.28 12.90
C ARG A 401 13.62 0.70 12.58
N PRO A 402 14.02 0.58 11.31
CA PRO A 402 15.33 1.06 10.87
C PRO A 402 15.46 2.56 11.14
N SER A 403 16.67 3.05 11.45
CA SER A 403 16.89 4.48 11.70
C SER A 403 16.48 5.37 10.54
N ARG A 404 16.59 4.87 9.30
CA ARG A 404 16.13 5.53 8.07
C ARG A 404 14.76 5.06 7.61
N PHE A 405 13.87 4.62 8.51
CA PHE A 405 12.49 4.30 8.17
C PHE A 405 11.77 5.44 7.44
N ASN A 406 12.13 6.69 7.73
CA ASN A 406 11.54 7.86 7.08
C ASN A 406 12.15 8.22 5.71
N LEU A 407 13.02 7.36 5.15
CA LEU A 407 13.67 7.56 3.85
C LEU A 407 12.65 7.85 2.73
N TYR A 408 11.45 7.28 2.81
CA TYR A 408 10.37 7.50 1.84
C TYR A 408 10.00 8.99 1.66
N ARG A 409 10.30 9.87 2.63
CA ARG A 409 10.10 11.32 2.54
C ARG A 409 11.17 11.98 1.69
N GLU A 410 12.41 11.52 1.82
CA GLU A 410 13.59 12.05 1.14
C GLU A 410 13.55 11.71 -0.36
N ILE A 411 13.05 10.53 -0.70
CA ILE A 411 13.08 10.00 -2.08
C ILE A 411 11.81 10.27 -2.88
N VAL A 412 10.85 11.07 -2.38
CA VAL A 412 9.62 11.43 -3.12
C VAL A 412 9.90 11.94 -4.54
N PRO A 413 10.91 12.81 -4.79
CA PRO A 413 11.21 13.29 -6.15
C PRO A 413 11.66 12.20 -7.13
N THR A 414 11.97 11.00 -6.63
CA THR A 414 12.46 9.87 -7.43
C THR A 414 11.35 8.89 -7.82
N TYR A 415 10.14 9.05 -7.30
CA TYR A 415 9.04 8.13 -7.58
C TYR A 415 8.64 8.14 -9.04
N SER A 416 8.50 6.93 -9.59
CA SER A 416 8.12 6.66 -10.97
C SER A 416 7.09 5.53 -10.98
N SER A 417 6.40 5.37 -12.10
CA SER A 417 5.39 4.32 -12.30
C SER A 417 5.71 3.48 -13.54
N TYR A 418 4.99 2.38 -13.71
CA TYR A 418 5.07 1.57 -14.93
C TYR A 418 4.72 2.36 -16.19
N ALA A 419 3.90 3.40 -16.07
CA ALA A 419 3.51 4.29 -17.17
C ALA A 419 4.70 4.93 -17.89
N ASP A 420 5.77 5.18 -17.13
CA ASP A 420 6.97 5.86 -17.62
C ASP A 420 7.75 5.02 -18.63
N LEU A 421 7.52 3.69 -18.65
CA LEU A 421 8.12 2.76 -19.60
C LEU A 421 7.40 2.75 -20.95
N GLY A 422 6.18 3.29 -21.05
CA GLY A 422 5.42 3.30 -22.30
C GLY A 422 4.95 1.93 -22.79
N ILE A 423 4.90 0.91 -21.92
CA ILE A 423 4.43 -0.45 -22.19
C ILE A 423 3.16 -0.75 -21.39
N THR A 424 2.25 -1.57 -21.93
CA THR A 424 1.09 -2.07 -21.18
C THR A 424 1.48 -3.07 -20.10
N MET A 425 0.62 -3.28 -19.11
CA MET A 425 0.88 -4.24 -18.03
C MET A 425 0.90 -5.67 -18.56
N GLU A 426 0.01 -5.98 -19.51
CA GLU A 426 -0.02 -7.29 -20.17
C GLU A 426 1.32 -7.60 -20.87
N GLU A 427 1.84 -6.66 -21.66
CA GLU A 427 3.10 -6.87 -22.40
C GLU A 427 4.31 -6.86 -21.48
N LEU A 428 4.31 -6.07 -20.39
CA LEU A 428 5.35 -6.15 -19.38
C LEU A 428 5.34 -7.49 -18.63
N HIS A 429 4.15 -8.04 -18.33
CA HIS A 429 4.01 -9.39 -17.77
C HIS A 429 4.51 -10.45 -18.75
N ARG A 430 4.18 -10.31 -20.04
CA ARG A 430 4.65 -11.22 -21.09
C ARG A 430 6.17 -11.19 -21.19
N LEU A 431 6.77 -10.00 -21.27
CA LEU A 431 8.23 -9.83 -21.26
C LEU A 431 8.85 -10.56 -20.08
N ARG A 432 8.33 -10.37 -18.86
CA ARG A 432 8.80 -11.07 -17.65
C ARG A 432 8.83 -12.59 -17.83
N GLN A 433 7.78 -13.18 -18.40
CA GLN A 433 7.72 -14.64 -18.62
C GLN A 433 8.81 -15.13 -19.57
N GLU A 434 9.15 -14.32 -20.57
CA GLU A 434 10.13 -14.66 -21.59
C GLU A 434 11.59 -14.41 -21.17
N LEU A 435 11.82 -13.63 -20.12
CA LEU A 435 13.16 -13.36 -19.60
C LEU A 435 13.75 -14.51 -18.76
N LYS A 436 13.00 -15.57 -18.47
CA LYS A 436 13.48 -16.67 -17.59
C LYS A 436 14.78 -17.30 -18.09
N LEU A 437 14.88 -17.63 -19.37
CA LEU A 437 16.07 -18.25 -19.96
C LEU A 437 17.25 -17.26 -20.02
N PHE A 438 16.97 -16.00 -20.36
CA PHE A 438 17.94 -14.91 -20.31
C PHE A 438 18.54 -14.73 -18.91
N TRP A 439 17.69 -14.73 -17.87
CA TRP A 439 18.13 -14.65 -16.47
C TRP A 439 18.94 -15.85 -16.02
N ALA A 440 18.68 -17.02 -16.59
CA ALA A 440 19.42 -18.25 -16.31
C ALA A 440 20.76 -18.35 -17.08
N ASN A 441 21.13 -17.36 -17.90
CA ASN A 441 22.24 -17.45 -18.87
C ASN A 441 22.08 -18.62 -19.86
N MET A 442 20.84 -19.03 -20.14
CA MET A 442 20.52 -20.13 -21.06
C MET A 442 20.13 -19.65 -22.46
N GLU A 443 19.91 -18.35 -22.64
CA GLU A 443 19.55 -17.71 -23.91
C GLU A 443 20.22 -16.34 -24.00
N GLN A 444 20.72 -15.98 -25.19
CA GLN A 444 21.32 -14.68 -25.44
C GLN A 444 20.24 -13.60 -25.64
N ALA A 445 20.64 -12.34 -25.53
CA ALA A 445 19.75 -11.19 -25.70
C ALA A 445 19.09 -11.19 -27.09
N GLU A 446 19.87 -11.45 -28.13
CA GLU A 446 19.45 -11.44 -29.53
C GLU A 446 18.41 -12.52 -29.81
N ASP A 447 18.62 -13.74 -29.27
CA ASP A 447 17.69 -14.86 -29.42
C ASP A 447 16.38 -14.58 -28.69
N THR A 448 16.47 -14.03 -27.47
CA THR A 448 15.29 -13.66 -26.67
C THR A 448 14.49 -12.55 -27.38
N ALA A 449 15.17 -11.53 -27.92
CA ALA A 449 14.56 -10.44 -28.68
C ALA A 449 13.88 -10.94 -29.96
N ALA A 450 14.57 -11.79 -30.74
CA ALA A 450 14.00 -12.39 -31.95
C ALA A 450 12.76 -13.22 -31.65
N ARG A 451 12.77 -13.98 -30.55
CA ARG A 451 11.62 -14.77 -30.10
C ARG A 451 10.43 -13.89 -29.70
N LEU A 452 10.67 -12.80 -28.96
CA LEU A 452 9.65 -11.81 -28.63
C LEU A 452 9.07 -11.16 -29.90
N ALA A 453 9.92 -10.77 -30.85
CA ALA A 453 9.51 -10.16 -32.12
C ALA A 453 8.70 -11.11 -33.01
N SER A 454 9.08 -12.39 -33.09
CA SER A 454 8.38 -13.38 -33.92
C SER A 454 6.91 -13.59 -33.55
N ARG A 455 6.56 -13.33 -32.28
CA ARG A 455 5.18 -13.44 -31.78
C ARG A 455 4.32 -12.23 -32.09
N LEU A 456 4.91 -11.06 -32.35
CA LEU A 456 4.17 -9.85 -32.81
C LEU A 456 3.50 -10.07 -34.17
N GLY A 457 4.04 -11.00 -34.97
CA GLY A 457 3.48 -11.41 -36.26
C GLY A 457 2.43 -12.52 -36.18
N VAL A 458 2.16 -13.11 -35.00
CA VAL A 458 1.17 -14.18 -34.82
C VAL A 458 -0.06 -13.60 -34.14
N LYS A 459 -0.84 -12.81 -34.89
CA LYS A 459 -2.25 -12.58 -34.54
C LYS A 459 -3.06 -13.78 -35.06
N SER A 460 -3.50 -14.64 -34.15
CA SER A 460 -4.67 -15.51 -34.38
C SER A 460 -5.95 -14.72 -34.18
#